data_AF-A0A6V8EZB5-F1
#
_entry.id   AF-A0A6V8EZB5-F1
#
_cell.length_a   1.000
_cell.length_b   1.000
_cell.length_c   1.000
_cell.angle_alpha   90.00
_cell.angle_beta   90.00
_cell.angle_gamma   90.00
#
_symmetry.space_group_name_H-M   'P 1'
#
loop_
_entity.id
_entity.type
_entity.pdbx_description
1 polymer ?
#
loop_
_entity_poly.entity_id
_entity_poly.type
_entity_poly.pdbx_seq_one_letter_code
_entity_poly.pdbx_strand_id
1 'polypeptide(L)'
;LTIFLAFIASALAGYLTGLVGSSNCPISGVTVTILLIVSLLMLGLGATGVQGMAIVIFISAVVCIGGSISGDLLQTMASGQMIGATPKKLQISMIFGVVAISATVGIVIGVLHQAFTIGSTKLPAPQAFLMKGIVQGILGGNMLWPYVVAGAVLALVLILIDLPVLPVAIGIYLPFTLSVPIFIGGGIRYMTDSVLKKKYGSAEEEELSDWELAIKQTGVTPKEKAIRTGLLFTAGLVAGEALMGVVVAILIVLGIQLAIFDIAPVWPGLLLFAYIGVLLAYIPIREIIGHKKTQK
;
A
#
# COMPACT_ATOMS: atom_id res chain seq x y z
N LEU A 1 15.77 0.04 -24.00
CA LEU A 1 15.56 0.86 -22.79
C LEU A 1 14.81 0.09 -21.70
N THR A 2 13.56 -0.34 -21.95
CA THR A 2 12.70 -1.01 -20.95
C THR A 2 13.34 -2.22 -20.28
N ILE A 3 13.92 -3.16 -21.04
CA ILE A 3 14.57 -4.37 -20.49
C ILE A 3 15.74 -4.01 -19.56
N PHE A 4 16.56 -3.05 -19.98
CA PHE A 4 17.71 -2.60 -19.21
C PHE A 4 17.29 -1.93 -17.89
N LEU A 5 16.31 -1.01 -17.94
CA LEU A 5 15.76 -0.37 -16.74
C LEU A 5 15.05 -1.38 -15.83
N ALA A 6 14.32 -2.34 -16.40
CA ALA A 6 13.66 -3.40 -15.64
C ALA A 6 14.67 -4.29 -14.91
N PHE A 7 15.80 -4.61 -15.55
CA PHE A 7 16.89 -5.36 -14.91
C PHE A 7 17.47 -4.61 -13.70
N ILE A 8 17.79 -3.32 -13.86
CA ILE A 8 18.31 -2.49 -12.75
C ILE A 8 17.27 -2.36 -11.63
N ALA A 9 16.02 -2.07 -11.97
CA ALA A 9 14.93 -1.93 -11.00
C ALA A 9 14.66 -3.24 -10.25
N SER A 10 14.76 -4.40 -10.92
CA SER A 10 14.63 -5.71 -10.30
C SER A 10 15.74 -5.98 -9.29
N ALA A 11 17.00 -5.68 -9.65
CA ALA A 11 18.12 -5.82 -8.73
C ALA A 11 17.98 -4.91 -7.49
N LEU A 12 17.61 -3.64 -7.69
CA LEU A 12 17.40 -2.69 -6.59
C LEU A 12 16.22 -3.10 -5.70
N ALA A 13 15.06 -3.39 -6.29
CA ALA A 13 13.87 -3.79 -5.55
C ALA A 13 14.09 -5.10 -4.77
N GLY A 14 14.82 -6.05 -5.37
CA GLY A 14 15.22 -7.29 -4.71
C GLY A 14 16.10 -7.06 -3.49
N TYR A 15 17.12 -6.20 -3.62
CA TYR A 15 17.99 -5.82 -2.51
C TYR A 15 17.22 -5.10 -1.39
N LEU A 16 16.40 -4.11 -1.73
CA LEU A 16 15.58 -3.38 -0.74
C LEU A 16 14.62 -4.32 -0.03
N THR A 17 13.95 -5.20 -0.77
CA THR A 17 13.03 -6.19 -0.19
C THR A 17 13.77 -7.18 0.73
N GLY A 18 15.01 -7.53 0.40
CA GLY A 18 15.86 -8.35 1.28
C GLY A 18 16.25 -7.67 2.59
N LEU A 19 16.41 -6.33 2.59
CA LEU A 19 16.77 -5.56 3.77
C LEU A 19 15.58 -5.22 4.68
N VAL A 20 14.48 -4.74 4.10
CA VAL A 20 13.34 -4.21 4.86
C VAL A 20 12.07 -5.08 4.79
N GLY A 21 12.07 -6.12 3.95
CA GLY A 21 10.88 -6.91 3.62
C GLY A 21 9.98 -6.23 2.58
N SER A 22 9.14 -7.00 1.89
CA SER A 22 8.24 -6.50 0.84
C SER A 22 7.19 -5.54 1.39
N SER A 23 6.70 -5.80 2.60
CA SER A 23 5.69 -4.98 3.28
C SER A 23 6.18 -3.55 3.57
N ASN A 24 7.48 -3.38 3.82
CA ASN A 24 8.10 -2.08 4.09
C ASN A 24 8.95 -1.58 2.91
N CYS A 25 8.97 -2.30 1.79
CA CYS A 25 9.69 -1.90 0.61
C CYS A 25 9.04 -0.63 0.02
N PRO A 26 9.79 0.46 -0.20
CA PRO A 26 9.24 1.73 -0.69
C PRO A 26 8.92 1.69 -2.20
N ILE A 27 8.24 0.64 -2.66
CA ILE A 27 7.98 0.36 -4.07
C ILE A 27 7.18 1.48 -4.75
N SER A 28 6.28 2.15 -4.00
CA SER A 28 5.51 3.29 -4.48
C SER A 28 6.41 4.49 -4.79
N GLY A 29 7.40 4.79 -3.93
CA GLY A 29 8.41 5.83 -4.19
C GLY A 29 9.32 5.46 -5.36
N VAL A 30 9.78 4.21 -5.42
CA VAL A 30 10.59 3.68 -6.53
C VAL A 30 9.85 3.83 -7.86
N THR A 31 8.54 3.58 -7.88
CA THR A 31 7.69 3.72 -9.07
C THR A 31 7.64 5.16 -9.57
N VAL A 32 7.46 6.14 -8.68
CA VAL A 32 7.45 7.57 -9.05
C VAL A 32 8.81 8.00 -9.60
N THR A 33 9.91 7.57 -8.99
CA THR A 33 11.27 7.86 -9.47
C THR A 33 11.52 7.27 -10.85
N ILE A 34 11.14 6.01 -11.08
CA ILE A 34 11.24 5.37 -12.40
C ILE A 34 10.41 6.13 -13.43
N LEU A 35 9.19 6.54 -13.08
CA LEU A 35 8.33 7.33 -13.97
C LEU A 35 8.99 8.66 -14.36
N LEU A 36 9.60 9.36 -13.41
CA LEU A 36 10.29 10.62 -13.66
C LEU A 36 11.52 10.42 -14.56
N ILE A 37 12.36 9.42 -14.27
CA ILE A 37 13.56 9.10 -15.08
C ILE A 37 13.14 8.73 -16.51
N VAL A 38 12.16 7.84 -16.67
CA VAL A 38 11.66 7.43 -17.99
C VAL A 38 11.06 8.62 -18.73
N SER A 39 10.30 9.49 -18.04
CA SER A 39 9.74 10.70 -18.64
C SER A 39 10.82 11.62 -19.20
N LEU A 40 11.89 11.87 -18.44
CA LEU A 40 12.99 12.73 -18.86
C LEU A 40 13.81 12.13 -20.01
N LEU A 41 14.09 10.82 -19.96
CA LEU A 41 14.78 10.13 -21.04
C LEU A 41 13.96 10.16 -22.33
N MET A 42 12.65 9.89 -22.24
CA MET A 42 11.76 9.90 -23.40
C MET A 42 11.61 11.31 -23.98
N LEU A 43 11.55 12.34 -23.14
CA LEU A 43 11.57 13.74 -23.58
C LEU A 43 12.87 14.06 -24.34
N GLY A 44 14.02 13.60 -23.83
CA GLY A 44 15.32 13.75 -24.50
C GLY A 44 15.42 13.03 -25.85
N LEU A 45 14.64 11.96 -26.04
CA LEU A 45 14.48 11.25 -27.31
C LEU A 45 13.41 11.87 -28.22
N GLY A 46 12.82 13.00 -27.83
CA GLY A 46 11.80 13.71 -28.61
C GLY A 46 10.38 13.16 -28.50
N ALA A 47 10.11 12.22 -27.58
CA ALA A 47 8.77 11.72 -27.38
C ALA A 47 7.89 12.76 -26.68
N THR A 48 6.90 13.25 -27.42
CA THR A 48 5.94 14.25 -26.98
C THR A 48 4.52 13.82 -27.33
N GLY A 49 3.53 14.58 -26.88
CA GLY A 49 2.12 14.30 -27.15
C GLY A 49 1.57 13.08 -26.41
N VAL A 50 0.32 12.74 -26.70
CA VAL A 50 -0.43 11.69 -26.00
C VAL A 50 0.22 10.31 -26.16
N GLN A 51 0.77 10.04 -27.34
CA GLN A 51 1.47 8.80 -27.64
C GLN A 51 2.75 8.68 -26.81
N GLY A 52 3.55 9.75 -26.70
CA GLY A 52 4.73 9.79 -25.84
C GLY A 52 4.39 9.55 -24.37
N MET A 53 3.31 10.17 -23.88
CA MET A 53 2.84 9.96 -22.51
C MET A 53 2.41 8.52 -22.24
N ALA A 54 1.68 7.89 -23.18
CA ALA A 54 1.29 6.50 -23.08
C ALA A 54 2.50 5.55 -23.07
N ILE A 55 3.50 5.81 -23.92
CA ILE A 55 4.75 5.04 -23.96
C ILE A 55 5.48 5.12 -22.63
N VAL A 56 5.63 6.32 -22.06
CA VAL A 56 6.29 6.52 -20.75
C VAL A 56 5.58 5.72 -19.67
N ILE A 57 4.26 5.85 -19.56
CA ILE A 57 3.47 5.12 -18.55
C ILE A 57 3.62 3.62 -18.73
N PHE A 58 3.58 3.13 -19.97
CA PHE A 58 3.74 1.70 -20.27
C PHE A 58 5.12 1.17 -19.89
N ILE A 59 6.19 1.87 -20.29
CA ILE A 59 7.56 1.50 -19.94
C ILE A 59 7.73 1.48 -18.42
N SER A 60 7.29 2.53 -17.73
CA SER A 60 7.37 2.61 -16.27
C SER A 60 6.58 1.51 -15.59
N ALA A 61 5.37 1.18 -16.07
CA ALA A 61 4.57 0.09 -15.53
C ALA A 61 5.31 -1.26 -15.63
N VAL A 62 5.89 -1.58 -16.79
CA VAL A 62 6.66 -2.82 -16.98
C VAL A 62 7.86 -2.89 -16.04
N VAL A 63 8.62 -1.79 -15.91
CA VAL A 63 9.80 -1.73 -15.04
C VAL A 63 9.41 -1.89 -13.56
N CYS A 64 8.33 -1.23 -13.12
CA CYS A 64 7.89 -1.28 -11.73
C CYS A 64 7.29 -2.63 -11.35
N ILE A 65 6.49 -3.22 -12.24
CA ILE A 65 5.93 -4.57 -12.05
C ILE A 65 7.06 -5.61 -12.01
N GLY A 66 8.04 -5.50 -12.91
CA GLY A 66 9.23 -6.37 -12.89
C GLY A 66 10.01 -6.25 -11.58
N GLY A 67 10.22 -5.03 -11.10
CA GLY A 67 10.85 -4.74 -9.82
C GLY A 67 10.09 -5.35 -8.63
N SER A 68 8.79 -5.12 -8.56
CA SER A 68 7.93 -5.64 -7.49
C SER A 68 7.94 -7.18 -7.45
N ILE A 69 7.75 -7.83 -8.60
CA ILE A 69 7.75 -9.30 -8.68
C ILE A 69 9.13 -9.86 -8.29
N SER A 70 10.22 -9.18 -8.65
CA SER A 70 11.57 -9.60 -8.26
C SER A 70 11.77 -9.56 -6.74
N GLY A 71 11.31 -8.48 -6.08
CA GLY A 71 11.31 -8.38 -4.62
C GLY A 71 10.51 -9.50 -3.95
N ASP A 72 9.26 -9.68 -4.37
CA ASP A 72 8.36 -10.70 -3.83
C ASP A 72 8.90 -12.12 -4.05
N LEU A 73 9.52 -12.38 -5.20
CA LEU A 73 10.15 -13.67 -5.48
C LEU A 73 11.31 -13.96 -4.53
N LEU A 74 12.20 -12.99 -4.29
CA LEU A 74 13.34 -13.18 -3.39
C LEU A 74 12.89 -13.40 -1.95
N GLN A 75 11.88 -12.67 -1.48
CA GLN A 75 11.32 -12.91 -0.15
C GLN A 75 10.62 -14.26 -0.06
N THR A 76 9.87 -14.65 -1.10
CA THR A 76 9.24 -15.96 -1.17
C THR A 76 10.27 -17.09 -1.15
N MET A 77 11.42 -16.90 -1.82
CA MET A 77 12.52 -17.86 -1.78
C MET A 77 13.15 -17.93 -0.39
N ALA A 78 13.35 -16.80 0.28
CA ALA A 78 13.89 -16.76 1.64
C ALA A 78 12.95 -17.47 2.64
N SER A 79 11.66 -17.11 2.66
CA SER A 79 10.66 -17.76 3.50
C SER A 79 10.48 -19.24 3.13
N GLY A 80 10.52 -19.55 1.83
CA GLY A 80 10.46 -20.92 1.32
C GLY A 80 11.62 -21.77 1.81
N GLN A 81 12.84 -21.23 1.82
CA GLN A 81 14.01 -21.92 2.37
C GLN A 81 13.84 -22.23 3.87
N MET A 82 13.28 -21.29 4.65
CA MET A 82 13.06 -21.48 6.09
C MET A 82 12.11 -22.65 6.40
N ILE A 83 11.13 -22.91 5.54
CA ILE A 83 10.17 -24.02 5.68
C ILE A 83 10.56 -25.27 4.88
N GLY A 84 11.77 -25.30 4.30
CA GLY A 84 12.28 -26.45 3.56
C GLY A 84 11.69 -26.64 2.14
N ALA A 85 11.13 -25.59 1.54
CA ALA A 85 10.58 -25.65 0.18
C ALA A 85 11.68 -25.69 -0.89
N THR A 86 11.43 -26.42 -1.98
CA THR A 86 12.34 -26.49 -3.13
C THR A 86 12.28 -25.21 -3.98
N PRO A 87 13.39 -24.49 -4.24
CA PRO A 87 13.36 -23.23 -5.00
C PRO A 87 12.71 -23.34 -6.38
N LYS A 88 12.95 -24.44 -7.09
CA LYS A 88 12.35 -24.72 -8.39
C LYS A 88 10.82 -24.75 -8.34
N LYS A 89 10.23 -25.34 -7.29
CA LYS A 89 8.76 -25.41 -7.13
C LYS A 89 8.17 -24.03 -6.84
N LEU A 90 8.85 -23.22 -6.02
CA LEU A 90 8.43 -21.84 -5.72
C LEU A 90 8.44 -20.97 -6.97
N GLN A 91 9.50 -21.05 -7.78
CA GLN A 91 9.60 -20.27 -9.01
C GLN A 91 8.49 -20.64 -10.01
N ILE A 92 8.23 -21.94 -10.19
CA ILE A 92 7.13 -22.41 -11.05
C ILE A 92 5.78 -21.93 -10.50
N SER A 93 5.54 -22.06 -9.20
CA SER A 93 4.32 -21.59 -8.54
C SER A 93 4.10 -20.08 -8.75
N MET A 94 5.15 -19.27 -8.59
CA MET A 94 5.08 -17.82 -8.77
C MET A 94 4.80 -17.44 -10.21
N ILE A 95 5.38 -18.15 -11.20
CA ILE A 95 5.05 -17.94 -12.61
C ILE A 95 3.57 -18.18 -12.87
N PHE A 96 3.01 -19.30 -12.39
CA PHE A 96 1.58 -19.57 -12.52
C PHE A 96 0.72 -18.50 -11.82
N GLY A 97 1.13 -18.05 -10.63
CA GLY A 97 0.48 -16.97 -9.90
C GLY A 97 0.43 -15.66 -10.69
N VAL A 98 1.58 -15.22 -11.22
CA VAL A 98 1.68 -14.00 -12.04
C VAL A 98 0.83 -14.11 -13.31
N VAL A 99 0.86 -15.26 -13.99
CA VAL A 99 0.03 -15.49 -15.19
C VAL A 99 -1.46 -15.42 -14.84
N ALA A 100 -1.90 -16.10 -13.79
CA ALA A 100 -3.30 -16.07 -13.35
C ALA A 100 -3.76 -14.66 -12.93
N ILE A 101 -2.93 -13.93 -12.19
CA ILE A 101 -3.21 -12.56 -11.75
C ILE A 101 -3.26 -11.61 -12.95
N SER A 102 -2.29 -11.69 -13.87
CA SER A 102 -2.26 -10.83 -15.06
C SER A 102 -3.51 -10.99 -15.94
N ALA A 103 -4.06 -12.21 -16.05
CA ALA A 103 -5.31 -12.47 -16.76
C ALA A 103 -6.53 -11.89 -16.03
N THR A 104 -6.51 -11.88 -14.69
CA THR A 104 -7.67 -11.47 -13.86
C THR A 104 -7.72 -9.96 -13.62
N VAL A 105 -6.58 -9.31 -13.39
CA VAL A 105 -6.49 -7.89 -13.03
C VAL A 105 -7.12 -6.99 -14.10
N GLY A 106 -6.92 -7.29 -15.39
CA GLY A 106 -7.54 -6.53 -16.48
C GLY A 106 -9.06 -6.58 -16.44
N ILE A 107 -9.63 -7.76 -16.14
CA ILE A 107 -11.08 -7.95 -16.00
C ILE A 107 -11.60 -7.15 -14.81
N VAL A 108 -10.95 -7.25 -13.65
CA VAL A 108 -11.36 -6.53 -12.44
C VAL A 108 -11.30 -5.02 -12.64
N ILE A 109 -10.22 -4.50 -13.23
CA ILE A 109 -10.09 -3.06 -13.55
C ILE A 109 -11.20 -2.64 -14.54
N GLY A 110 -11.49 -3.44 -15.56
CA GLY A 110 -12.56 -3.16 -16.52
C GLY A 110 -13.94 -3.08 -15.86
N VAL A 111 -14.27 -4.05 -15.00
CA VAL A 111 -15.53 -4.08 -14.25
C VAL A 111 -15.64 -2.87 -13.30
N LEU A 112 -14.57 -2.53 -12.57
CA LEU A 112 -14.55 -1.36 -11.70
C LEU A 112 -14.72 -0.05 -12.47
N HIS A 113 -14.06 0.07 -13.62
CA HIS A 113 -14.19 1.25 -14.48
C HIS A 113 -15.61 1.38 -15.05
N GLN A 114 -16.23 0.28 -15.46
CA GLN A 114 -17.61 0.29 -15.95
C GLN A 114 -18.62 0.60 -14.85
N ALA A 115 -18.42 0.06 -13.63
CA ALA A 115 -19.34 0.26 -12.50
C ALA A 115 -19.25 1.68 -11.90
N PHE A 116 -18.04 2.21 -11.72
CA PHE A 116 -17.81 3.44 -10.95
C PHE A 116 -17.06 4.54 -11.70
N THR A 117 -16.40 4.22 -12.82
CA THR A 117 -15.45 5.08 -13.53
C THR A 117 -14.25 5.47 -12.67
N ILE A 118 -13.07 4.93 -12.99
CA ILE A 118 -11.82 5.24 -12.28
C ILE A 118 -11.51 6.73 -12.41
N GLY A 119 -11.23 7.37 -11.26
CA GLY A 119 -10.98 8.81 -11.18
C GLY A 119 -12.23 9.65 -10.95
N SER A 120 -13.42 9.03 -10.87
CA SER A 120 -14.65 9.71 -10.44
C SER A 120 -14.67 9.94 -8.93
N THR A 121 -15.69 10.65 -8.44
CA THR A 121 -15.95 10.80 -7.00
C THR A 121 -16.30 9.48 -6.32
N LYS A 122 -16.81 8.49 -7.06
CA LYS A 122 -17.16 7.16 -6.55
C LYS A 122 -15.96 6.22 -6.46
N LEU A 123 -14.95 6.42 -7.32
CA LEU A 123 -13.71 5.64 -7.32
C LEU A 123 -12.50 6.56 -7.54
N PRO A 124 -12.11 7.36 -6.54
CA PRO A 124 -10.99 8.26 -6.65
C PRO A 124 -9.69 7.47 -6.83
N ALA A 125 -8.81 7.93 -7.72
CA ALA A 125 -7.53 7.29 -8.01
C ALA A 125 -6.34 8.26 -7.82
N PRO A 126 -6.02 8.71 -6.58
CA PRO A 126 -5.00 9.73 -6.33
C PRO A 126 -3.62 9.35 -6.89
N GLN A 127 -3.25 8.07 -6.80
CA GLN A 127 -1.99 7.56 -7.35
C GLN A 127 -1.93 7.73 -8.87
N ALA A 128 -3.00 7.36 -9.58
CA ALA A 128 -3.06 7.51 -11.03
C ALA A 128 -3.04 9.00 -11.44
N PHE A 129 -3.68 9.88 -10.68
CA PHE A 129 -3.62 11.33 -10.91
C PHE A 129 -2.21 11.89 -10.73
N LEU A 130 -1.49 11.49 -9.68
CA LEU A 130 -0.11 11.88 -9.46
C LEU A 130 0.79 11.44 -10.63
N MET A 131 0.68 10.16 -11.02
CA MET A 131 1.48 9.59 -12.13
C MET A 131 1.17 10.30 -13.45
N LYS A 132 -0.11 10.53 -13.76
CA LYS A 132 -0.54 11.31 -14.93
C LYS A 132 0.03 12.72 -14.89
N GLY A 133 -0.04 13.40 -13.74
CA GLY A 133 0.44 14.76 -13.56
C GLY A 133 1.94 14.91 -13.81
N ILE A 134 2.76 13.96 -13.33
CA ILE A 134 4.20 13.95 -13.57
C ILE A 134 4.51 13.83 -15.06
N VAL A 135 3.89 12.86 -15.74
CA VAL A 135 4.11 12.60 -17.16
C VAL A 135 3.66 13.78 -18.01
N GLN A 136 2.47 14.34 -17.73
CA GLN A 136 1.94 15.51 -18.40
C GLN A 136 2.79 16.77 -18.16
N GLY A 137 3.28 16.97 -16.94
CA GLY A 137 4.13 18.10 -16.59
C GLY A 137 5.45 18.06 -17.37
N ILE A 138 6.12 16.91 -17.37
CA ILE A 138 7.43 16.75 -18.03
C ILE A 138 7.29 16.79 -19.55
N LEU A 139 6.46 15.91 -20.14
CA LEU A 139 6.36 15.80 -21.61
C LEU A 139 5.53 16.93 -22.24
N GLY A 140 4.65 17.57 -21.47
CA GLY A 140 3.86 18.72 -21.91
C GLY A 140 4.55 20.07 -21.70
N GLY A 141 5.74 20.10 -21.10
CA GLY A 141 6.50 21.34 -20.86
C GLY A 141 5.91 22.26 -19.79
N ASN A 142 4.87 21.84 -19.08
CA ASN A 142 4.16 22.63 -18.06
C ASN A 142 4.60 22.28 -16.62
N MET A 143 5.74 21.60 -16.45
CA MET A 143 6.22 21.24 -15.13
C MET A 143 6.61 22.49 -14.34
N LEU A 144 5.99 22.67 -13.18
CA LEU A 144 6.33 23.75 -12.25
C LEU A 144 7.57 23.34 -11.44
N TRP A 145 8.73 23.40 -12.08
CA TRP A 145 10.03 23.04 -11.50
C TRP A 145 10.32 23.68 -10.12
N PRO A 146 9.94 24.94 -9.84
CA PRO A 146 10.11 25.50 -8.50
C PRO A 146 9.45 24.67 -7.39
N TYR A 147 8.27 24.09 -7.64
CA TYR A 147 7.59 23.23 -6.66
C TYR A 147 8.26 21.86 -6.51
N VAL A 148 8.83 21.31 -7.59
CA VAL A 148 9.61 20.06 -7.51
C VAL A 148 10.86 20.27 -6.65
N VAL A 149 11.59 21.36 -6.89
CA VAL A 149 12.77 21.72 -6.10
C VAL A 149 12.39 22.03 -4.66
N ALA A 150 11.31 22.77 -4.42
CA ALA A 150 10.81 23.02 -3.07
C ALA A 150 10.47 21.72 -2.33
N GLY A 151 9.84 20.75 -3.01
CA GLY A 151 9.58 19.42 -2.46
C GLY A 151 10.86 18.64 -2.14
N ALA A 152 11.88 18.72 -3.00
CA ALA A 152 13.18 18.09 -2.75
C ALA A 152 13.92 18.72 -1.55
N VAL A 153 13.87 20.04 -1.42
CA VAL A 153 14.43 20.77 -0.27
C VAL A 153 13.66 20.42 1.00
N LEU A 154 12.33 20.38 0.96
CA LEU A 154 11.51 19.95 2.09
C LEU A 154 11.85 18.52 2.50
N ALA A 155 11.97 17.60 1.55
CA ALA A 155 12.38 16.22 1.83
C ALA A 155 13.76 16.17 2.50
N LEU A 156 14.73 16.94 2.02
CA LEU A 156 16.05 17.05 2.63
C LEU A 156 15.97 17.57 4.07
N VAL A 157 15.21 18.64 4.31
CA VAL A 157 15.01 19.20 5.65
C VAL A 157 14.38 18.18 6.58
N LEU A 158 13.35 17.45 6.12
CA LEU A 158 12.69 16.39 6.90
C LEU A 158 13.65 15.25 7.24
N ILE A 159 14.50 14.84 6.30
CA ILE A 159 15.56 13.84 6.55
C ILE A 159 16.55 14.34 7.59
N LEU A 160 16.95 15.62 7.52
CA LEU A 160 17.91 16.21 8.47
C LEU A 160 17.39 16.32 9.90
N ILE A 161 16.07 16.33 10.09
CA ILE A 161 15.42 16.35 11.42
C ILE A 161 14.86 14.97 11.81
N ASP A 162 15.32 13.90 11.14
CA ASP A 162 14.90 12.52 11.36
C ASP A 162 13.38 12.31 11.30
N LEU A 163 12.67 13.13 10.50
CA LEU A 163 11.24 12.97 10.26
C LEU A 163 10.97 12.05 9.06
N PRO A 164 10.05 11.08 9.19
CA PRO A 164 9.65 10.24 8.07
C PRO A 164 9.05 11.06 6.91
N VAL A 165 9.78 11.14 5.79
CA VAL A 165 9.33 11.90 4.60
C VAL A 165 8.10 11.27 3.95
N LEU A 166 7.99 9.94 3.98
CA LEU A 166 6.93 9.21 3.28
C LEU A 166 5.52 9.53 3.85
N PRO A 167 5.27 9.48 5.17
CA PRO A 167 4.01 9.95 5.76
C PRO A 167 3.66 11.40 5.39
N VAL A 168 4.64 12.31 5.39
CA VAL A 168 4.42 13.71 5.03
C VAL A 168 4.00 13.82 3.57
N ALA A 169 4.71 13.15 2.65
CA ALA A 169 4.37 13.12 1.24
C ALA A 169 2.96 12.55 1.02
N ILE A 170 2.63 11.44 1.67
CA ILE A 170 1.30 10.81 1.64
C ILE A 170 0.22 11.78 2.10
N GLY A 171 0.44 12.51 3.19
CA GLY A 171 -0.51 13.50 3.70
C GLY A 171 -0.76 14.67 2.75
N ILE A 172 0.24 15.08 1.96
CA ILE A 172 0.13 16.22 1.04
C ILE A 172 -0.69 15.87 -0.23
N TYR A 173 -0.54 14.66 -0.78
CA TYR A 173 -1.25 14.31 -2.03
C TYR A 173 -2.58 13.57 -1.82
N LEU A 174 -2.83 12.98 -0.65
CA LEU A 174 -4.09 12.27 -0.41
C LEU A 174 -5.27 13.23 -0.20
N PRO A 175 -6.44 12.94 -0.79
CA PRO A 175 -7.67 13.66 -0.50
C PRO A 175 -7.99 13.67 0.99
N PHE A 176 -8.55 14.78 1.48
CA PHE A 176 -8.96 14.94 2.89
C PHE A 176 -9.91 13.82 3.37
N THR A 177 -10.76 13.31 2.47
CA THR A 177 -11.68 12.19 2.74
C THR A 177 -10.95 10.88 3.07
N LEU A 178 -9.72 10.69 2.61
CA LEU A 178 -8.87 9.54 2.95
C LEU A 178 -7.96 9.85 4.14
N SER A 179 -7.45 11.07 4.24
CA SER A 179 -6.53 11.48 5.29
C SER A 179 -7.17 11.47 6.69
N VAL A 180 -8.45 11.86 6.82
CA VAL A 180 -9.14 11.88 8.13
C VAL A 180 -9.31 10.47 8.73
N PRO A 181 -9.84 9.46 8.02
CA PRO A 181 -9.87 8.09 8.52
C PRO A 181 -8.49 7.53 8.91
N ILE A 182 -7.46 7.82 8.11
CA ILE A 182 -6.07 7.40 8.39
C ILE A 182 -5.60 8.03 9.71
N PHE A 183 -5.83 9.34 9.89
CA PHE A 183 -5.47 10.04 11.12
C PHE A 183 -6.20 9.48 12.35
N ILE A 184 -7.50 9.21 12.23
CA ILE A 184 -8.30 8.61 13.32
C ILE A 184 -7.79 7.21 13.67
N GLY A 185 -7.46 6.38 12.67
CA GLY A 185 -6.84 5.07 12.87
C GLY A 185 -5.50 5.16 13.61
N GLY A 186 -4.66 6.13 13.25
CA GLY A 186 -3.42 6.44 13.97
C GLY A 186 -3.66 6.88 15.42
N GLY A 187 -4.68 7.71 15.66
CA GLY A 187 -5.10 8.10 17.01
C GLY A 187 -5.60 6.93 17.85
N ILE A 188 -6.36 6.00 17.27
CA ILE A 188 -6.80 4.77 17.94
C ILE A 188 -5.60 3.89 18.31
N ARG A 189 -4.62 3.75 17.40
CA ARG A 189 -3.39 3.01 17.68
C ARG A 189 -2.61 3.67 18.81
N TYR A 190 -2.41 4.98 18.77
CA TYR A 190 -1.75 5.73 19.85
C TYR A 190 -2.43 5.53 21.21
N MET A 191 -3.76 5.57 21.26
CA MET A 191 -4.53 5.32 22.48
C MET A 191 -4.33 3.88 22.97
N THR A 192 -4.42 2.90 22.07
CA THR A 192 -4.24 1.47 22.40
C THR A 192 -2.83 1.19 22.92
N ASP A 193 -1.81 1.75 22.26
CA ASP A 193 -0.40 1.65 22.65
C ASP A 193 -0.14 2.32 24.01
N SER A 194 -0.79 3.46 24.28
CA SER A 194 -0.72 4.13 25.59
C SER A 194 -1.31 3.26 26.71
N VAL A 195 -2.43 2.59 26.45
CA VAL A 195 -3.05 1.64 27.40
C VAL A 195 -2.15 0.42 27.62
N LEU A 196 -1.52 -0.09 26.56
CA LEU A 196 -0.56 -1.19 26.61
C LEU A 196 0.67 -0.82 27.46
N LYS A 197 1.28 0.35 27.20
CA LYS A 197 2.44 0.89 27.96
C LYS A 197 2.12 1.03 29.45
N LYS A 198 0.94 1.56 29.80
CA LYS A 198 0.53 1.74 31.20
C LYS A 198 0.32 0.43 31.96
N LYS A 199 -0.02 -0.67 31.26
CA LYS A 199 -0.39 -1.94 31.88
C LYS A 199 0.75 -2.94 32.02
N TYR A 200 1.70 -2.93 31.08
CA TYR A 200 2.84 -3.85 31.05
C TYR A 200 4.19 -3.18 31.33
N GLY A 201 4.20 -1.86 31.56
CA GLY A 201 5.42 -1.07 31.72
C GLY A 201 6.15 -0.87 30.38
N SER A 202 7.13 0.02 30.40
CA SER A 202 8.14 0.17 29.34
C SER A 202 9.17 -0.95 29.45
N ALA A 203 8.75 -2.21 29.26
CA ALA A 203 9.72 -3.26 28.98
C ALA A 203 10.26 -3.00 27.58
N GLU A 204 11.55 -2.62 27.54
CA GLU A 204 12.43 -2.34 26.40
C GLU A 204 11.71 -2.13 25.07
N GLU A 205 11.63 -0.88 24.64
CA GLU A 205 11.40 -0.51 23.25
C GLU A 205 12.60 -0.99 22.41
N GLU A 206 12.80 -2.29 22.30
CA GLU A 206 13.25 -2.79 21.02
C GLU A 206 12.06 -2.52 20.09
N GLU A 207 12.24 -1.58 19.16
CA GLU A 207 11.43 -1.45 17.96
C GLU A 207 11.55 -2.76 17.19
N LEU A 208 10.92 -3.80 17.72
CA LEU A 208 10.88 -5.11 17.13
C LEU A 208 10.10 -4.91 15.84
N SER A 209 10.80 -5.04 14.72
CA SER A 209 10.22 -4.79 13.42
C SER A 209 8.98 -5.66 13.23
N ASP A 210 7.95 -5.17 12.53
CA ASP A 210 6.72 -5.92 12.24
C ASP A 210 7.00 -7.33 11.70
N TRP A 211 8.15 -7.55 11.05
CA TRP A 211 8.62 -8.87 10.59
C TRP A 211 9.11 -9.79 11.72
N GLU A 212 9.89 -9.30 12.68
CA GLU A 212 10.37 -10.07 13.84
C GLU A 212 9.19 -10.45 14.73
N LEU A 213 8.27 -9.49 14.86
CA LEU A 213 6.98 -9.64 15.48
C LEU A 213 6.07 -10.58 14.70
N ALA A 214 6.37 -11.03 13.48
CA ALA A 214 5.60 -12.09 12.81
C ALA A 214 6.24 -13.49 12.99
N ILE A 215 7.56 -13.56 13.15
CA ILE A 215 8.32 -14.82 13.17
C ILE A 215 8.46 -15.43 14.57
N LYS A 216 8.42 -14.62 15.63
CA LYS A 216 8.54 -15.12 17.02
C LYS A 216 7.39 -16.08 17.36
N GLN A 217 7.69 -17.39 17.46
CA GLN A 217 6.70 -18.43 17.75
C GLN A 217 6.61 -18.77 19.25
N THR A 218 7.71 -18.57 19.99
CA THR A 218 7.81 -18.84 21.43
C THR A 218 8.21 -17.57 22.20
N GLY A 219 7.71 -17.41 23.43
CA GLY A 219 7.99 -16.21 24.25
C GLY A 219 7.29 -14.93 23.79
N VAL A 220 6.17 -15.06 23.05
CA VAL A 220 5.37 -13.90 22.60
C VAL A 220 4.80 -13.17 23.80
N THR A 221 5.14 -11.89 23.97
CA THR A 221 4.60 -11.11 25.08
C THR A 221 3.11 -10.84 24.86
N PRO A 222 2.31 -10.65 25.93
CA PRO A 222 0.91 -10.26 25.79
C PRO A 222 0.72 -8.98 24.94
N LYS A 223 1.71 -8.07 24.95
CA LYS A 223 1.77 -6.87 24.11
C LYS A 223 1.92 -7.22 22.63
N GLU A 224 2.90 -8.06 22.29
CA GLU A 224 3.13 -8.50 20.90
C GLU A 224 1.89 -9.22 20.34
N LYS A 225 1.24 -10.06 21.15
CA LYS A 225 0.01 -10.76 20.75
C LYS A 225 -1.12 -9.78 20.41
N ALA A 226 -1.34 -8.77 21.26
CA ALA A 226 -2.36 -7.75 21.01
C ALA A 226 -2.09 -6.95 19.71
N ILE A 227 -0.83 -6.61 19.43
CA ILE A 227 -0.42 -5.92 18.20
C ILE A 227 -0.70 -6.80 16.97
N ARG A 228 -0.29 -8.08 17.00
CA ARG A 228 -0.57 -9.05 15.91
C ARG A 228 -2.06 -9.18 15.64
N THR A 229 -2.88 -9.32 16.69
CA THR A 229 -4.33 -9.45 16.55
C THR A 229 -4.94 -8.20 15.93
N GLY A 230 -4.50 -7.01 16.35
CA GLY A 230 -4.90 -5.74 15.74
C GLY A 230 -4.54 -5.68 14.25
N LEU A 231 -3.29 -6.01 13.92
CA LEU A 231 -2.80 -6.02 12.54
C LEU A 231 -3.58 -6.98 11.64
N LEU A 232 -3.82 -8.20 12.10
CA LEU A 232 -4.62 -9.21 11.37
C LEU A 232 -6.07 -8.76 11.17
N PHE A 233 -6.69 -8.17 12.19
CA PHE A 233 -8.05 -7.65 12.08
C PHE A 233 -8.13 -6.50 11.06
N THR A 234 -7.20 -5.54 11.11
CA THR A 234 -7.13 -4.44 10.14
C THR A 234 -6.87 -4.95 8.72
N ALA A 235 -5.97 -5.91 8.53
CA ALA A 235 -5.68 -6.49 7.23
C ALA A 235 -6.91 -7.22 6.66
N GLY A 236 -7.64 -7.95 7.51
CA GLY A 236 -8.90 -8.59 7.14
C GLY A 236 -10.00 -7.59 6.73
N LEU A 237 -10.11 -6.45 7.41
CA LEU A 237 -11.05 -5.38 7.03
C LEU A 237 -10.70 -4.78 5.67
N VAL A 238 -9.42 -4.46 5.42
CA VAL A 238 -8.97 -3.88 4.13
C VAL A 238 -9.18 -4.88 2.99
N ALA A 239 -8.82 -6.15 3.19
CA ALA A 239 -9.05 -7.20 2.19
C ALA A 239 -10.55 -7.42 1.93
N GLY A 240 -11.35 -7.42 3.00
CA GLY A 240 -12.81 -7.56 2.92
C GLY A 240 -13.47 -6.42 2.16
N GLU A 241 -13.06 -5.18 2.41
CA GLU A 241 -13.53 -4.00 1.67
C GLU A 241 -13.22 -4.13 0.17
N ALA A 242 -11.97 -4.49 -0.18
CA ALA A 242 -11.56 -4.64 -1.56
C ALA A 242 -12.36 -5.73 -2.30
N LEU A 243 -12.54 -6.90 -1.67
CA LEU A 243 -13.33 -7.99 -2.24
C LEU A 243 -14.80 -7.61 -2.40
N MET A 244 -15.40 -6.99 -1.37
CA MET A 244 -16.78 -6.52 -1.43
C MET A 244 -16.96 -5.45 -2.52
N GLY A 245 -15.99 -4.55 -2.69
CA GLY A 245 -15.98 -3.56 -3.77
C GLY A 245 -16.05 -4.19 -5.16
N VAL A 246 -15.29 -5.27 -5.39
CA VAL A 246 -15.35 -6.02 -6.66
C VAL A 246 -16.71 -6.72 -6.82
N VAL A 247 -17.24 -7.34 -5.77
CA VAL A 247 -18.57 -7.97 -5.81
C VAL A 247 -19.66 -6.95 -6.15
N VAL A 248 -19.67 -5.79 -5.49
CA VAL A 248 -20.62 -4.72 -5.75
C VAL A 248 -20.46 -4.20 -7.19
N ALA A 249 -19.23 -4.05 -7.69
CA ALA A 249 -19.00 -3.64 -9.08
C ALA A 249 -19.58 -4.64 -10.08
N ILE A 250 -19.42 -5.95 -9.85
CA ILE A 250 -20.03 -7.00 -10.68
C ILE A 250 -21.56 -6.87 -10.67
N LEU A 251 -22.18 -6.71 -9.51
CA LEU A 251 -23.63 -6.56 -9.39
C LEU A 251 -24.15 -5.34 -10.16
N ILE A 252 -23.45 -4.20 -10.07
CA ILE A 252 -23.78 -2.98 -10.81
C ILE A 252 -23.70 -3.22 -12.32
N VAL A 253 -22.63 -3.88 -12.81
CA VAL A 253 -22.46 -4.19 -14.23
C VAL A 253 -23.54 -5.16 -14.74
N LEU A 254 -24.01 -6.08 -13.90
CA LEU A 254 -25.13 -6.98 -14.20
C LEU A 254 -26.51 -6.29 -14.15
N GLY A 255 -26.57 -4.99 -13.85
CA GLY A 255 -27.81 -4.23 -13.75
C GLY A 255 -28.58 -4.45 -12.44
N ILE A 256 -27.98 -5.12 -11.45
CA ILE A 256 -28.61 -5.36 -10.15
C ILE A 256 -28.38 -4.11 -9.28
N GLN A 257 -29.41 -3.27 -9.19
CA GLN A 257 -29.38 -2.07 -8.36
C GLN A 257 -29.75 -2.41 -6.91
N LEU A 258 -28.73 -2.52 -6.06
CA LEU A 258 -28.89 -2.63 -4.60
C LEU A 258 -29.06 -1.28 -3.90
N ALA A 259 -29.09 -0.18 -4.65
CA ALA A 259 -29.24 1.15 -4.09
C ALA A 259 -30.66 1.33 -3.56
N ILE A 260 -30.78 1.47 -2.23
CA ILE A 260 -32.04 1.77 -1.56
C ILE A 260 -32.31 3.28 -1.53
N PHE A 261 -31.25 4.09 -1.58
CA PHE A 261 -31.30 5.55 -1.51
C PHE A 261 -30.54 6.17 -2.68
N ASP A 262 -31.11 7.23 -3.28
CA ASP A 262 -30.44 8.02 -4.32
C ASP A 262 -29.24 8.81 -3.77
N ILE A 263 -29.33 9.22 -2.51
CA ILE A 263 -28.26 9.88 -1.75
C ILE A 263 -27.97 9.02 -0.54
N ALA A 264 -26.73 8.54 -0.44
CA ALA A 264 -26.31 7.74 0.70
C ALA A 264 -26.41 8.58 2.00
N PRO A 265 -27.27 8.18 2.96
CA PRO A 265 -27.38 8.90 4.22
C PRO A 265 -26.05 8.83 4.97
N VAL A 266 -25.62 9.96 5.54
CA VAL A 266 -24.32 10.08 6.23
C VAL A 266 -24.30 9.31 7.56
N TRP A 267 -25.43 9.26 8.26
CA TRP A 267 -25.52 8.70 9.61
C TRP A 267 -25.21 7.19 9.70
N PRO A 268 -25.71 6.31 8.80
CA PRO A 268 -25.28 4.91 8.80
C PRO A 268 -23.78 4.73 8.58
N GLY A 269 -23.17 5.54 7.71
CA GLY A 269 -21.73 5.54 7.49
C GLY A 269 -20.96 5.95 8.74
N LEU A 270 -21.41 7.00 9.44
CA LEU A 270 -20.80 7.44 10.70
C LEU A 270 -20.95 6.41 11.82
N LEU A 271 -22.11 5.75 11.92
CA LEU A 271 -22.34 4.68 12.90
C LEU A 271 -21.43 3.48 12.64
N LEU A 272 -21.32 3.05 11.37
CA LEU A 272 -20.43 1.96 10.99
C LEU A 272 -18.97 2.36 11.25
N PHE A 273 -18.58 3.59 10.91
CA PHE A 273 -17.24 4.11 11.16
C PHE A 273 -16.91 4.13 12.66
N ALA A 274 -17.82 4.64 13.50
CA ALA A 274 -17.65 4.62 14.95
C ALA A 274 -17.57 3.19 15.50
N TYR A 275 -18.42 2.29 15.01
CA TYR A 275 -18.41 0.88 15.38
C TYR A 275 -17.08 0.20 15.04
N ILE A 276 -16.57 0.40 13.81
CA ILE A 276 -15.26 -0.09 13.39
C ILE A 276 -14.16 0.53 14.26
N GLY A 277 -14.21 1.83 14.53
CA GLY A 277 -13.25 2.51 15.41
C GLY A 277 -13.21 1.92 16.83
N VAL A 278 -14.38 1.59 17.39
CA VAL A 278 -14.49 0.91 18.68
C VAL A 278 -13.92 -0.50 18.60
N LEU A 279 -14.20 -1.27 17.54
CA LEU A 279 -13.65 -2.61 17.35
C LEU A 279 -12.12 -2.59 17.22
N LEU A 280 -11.57 -1.61 16.51
CA LEU A 280 -10.12 -1.41 16.35
C LEU A 280 -9.42 -1.19 17.70
N ALA A 281 -10.05 -0.48 18.64
CA ALA A 281 -9.53 -0.36 20.00
C ALA A 281 -9.81 -1.60 20.85
N TYR A 282 -11.02 -2.15 20.76
CA TYR A 282 -11.50 -3.22 21.64
C TYR A 282 -10.79 -4.55 21.40
N ILE A 283 -10.59 -4.95 20.14
CA ILE A 283 -10.03 -6.27 19.80
C ILE A 283 -8.60 -6.45 20.34
N PRO A 284 -7.65 -5.51 20.14
CA PRO A 284 -6.33 -5.60 20.74
C PRO A 284 -6.39 -5.58 22.28
N ILE A 285 -7.24 -4.74 22.87
CA ILE A 285 -7.37 -4.60 24.33
C ILE A 285 -8.01 -5.85 24.96
N ARG A 286 -8.94 -6.51 24.27
CA ARG A 286 -9.61 -7.73 24.75
C ARG A 286 -8.62 -8.85 24.98
N GLU A 287 -7.65 -9.02 24.07
CA GLU A 287 -6.64 -10.08 24.17
C GLU A 287 -5.81 -9.96 25.44
N ILE A 288 -5.62 -8.72 25.91
CA ILE A 288 -4.96 -8.37 27.16
C ILE A 288 -5.84 -8.69 28.38
N ILE A 289 -7.14 -8.40 28.31
CA ILE A 289 -8.08 -8.59 29.44
C ILE A 289 -8.37 -10.09 29.65
N GLY A 290 -8.44 -10.88 28.57
CA GLY A 290 -8.69 -12.32 28.61
C GLY A 290 -7.62 -13.09 29.41
N HIS A 291 -6.34 -12.72 29.27
CA HIS A 291 -5.24 -13.35 30.00
C HIS A 291 -5.31 -13.20 31.53
N LYS A 292 -6.02 -12.18 32.03
CA LYS A 292 -6.19 -11.96 33.48
C LYS A 292 -7.15 -12.96 34.14
N LYS A 293 -8.02 -13.62 33.36
CA LYS A 293 -8.97 -14.63 33.87
C LYS A 293 -8.40 -16.04 33.94
N THR A 294 -7.35 -16.35 33.19
CA THR A 294 -6.73 -17.68 33.15
C THR A 294 -5.55 -17.86 34.12
N GLN A 295 -5.11 -16.78 34.78
CA GLN A 295 -4.04 -16.80 35.81
C GLN A 295 -4.56 -16.67 37.26
N LYS A 296 -5.88 -16.60 37.46
CA LYS A 296 -6.52 -16.75 38.77
C LYS A 296 -7.22 -18.08 38.84
#